data_AF-A0A6B0SIX7-F1
#
_entry.id   AF-A0A6B0SIX7-F1
#
_cell.length_a   1.000
_cell.length_b   1.000
_cell.length_c   1.000
_cell.angle_alpha   90.00
_cell.angle_beta   90.00
_cell.angle_gamma   90.00
#
_symmetry.space_group_name_H-M   'P 1'
#
loop_
_entity.id
_entity.type
_entity.pdbx_description
1 polymer ?
#
loop_
_entity_poly.entity_id
_entity_poly.type
_entity_poly.pdbx_seq_one_letter_code
_entity_poly.pdbx_strand_id
1 'polypeptide(L)'
;MTTDETSAQPRAVGEALDRIEDAARELGVPAETTETAVAVFRRHRDQRGVHSYDVETAAAACLYVACKVERVPRTVDEVVDATGADRTQLLRRAKEVTSELGIDLSGFADASQYVERYADELDLPEPVAERAREVIARCEEAGIAGGKSPSGWAAAAIYNACVEADMDVRQDTLTELADVTHVTIRNRYKEQREVLREQNPPPETAVAAVDWYCEHLPASEYVASSAKELLAAADGAYDLDEDPAAWAAAALRVAGKRAGAAIGMKALKTPAGCSSSAIHERASDLESV
;
A
#
# COMPACT_ATOMS: atom_id res chain seq x y z
N MET A 1 29.41 -48.61 -5.69
CA MET A 1 28.39 -47.54 -5.64
C MET A 1 28.54 -46.85 -4.30
N THR A 2 29.22 -45.68 -4.24
CA THR A 2 29.18 -44.67 -3.14
C THR A 2 30.36 -43.66 -3.26
N THR A 3 30.60 -43.11 -4.45
CA THR A 3 31.57 -41.99 -4.62
C THR A 3 30.98 -40.78 -5.33
N ASP A 4 29.70 -40.83 -5.74
CA ASP A 4 29.07 -39.76 -6.53
C ASP A 4 28.30 -38.75 -5.64
N GLU A 5 27.66 -39.21 -4.55
CA GLU A 5 26.87 -38.34 -3.65
C GLU A 5 27.73 -37.31 -2.87
N THR A 6 28.99 -37.61 -2.57
CA THR A 6 29.86 -36.73 -1.78
C THR A 6 30.40 -35.54 -2.59
N SER A 7 30.49 -35.65 -3.91
CA SER A 7 30.97 -34.57 -4.80
C SER A 7 29.85 -33.65 -5.29
N ALA A 8 28.60 -34.13 -5.29
CA ALA A 8 27.42 -33.38 -5.69
C ALA A 8 27.00 -32.32 -4.65
N GLN A 9 27.22 -32.59 -3.36
CA GLN A 9 26.82 -31.70 -2.27
C GLN A 9 27.56 -30.34 -2.25
N PRO A 10 28.90 -30.26 -2.39
CA PRO A 10 29.61 -28.98 -2.43
C PRO A 10 29.23 -28.11 -3.65
N ARG A 11 28.97 -28.74 -4.81
CA ARG A 11 28.57 -28.04 -6.03
C ARG A 11 27.18 -27.41 -5.89
N ALA A 12 26.19 -28.18 -5.43
CA ALA A 12 24.83 -27.68 -5.20
C ALA A 12 24.78 -26.56 -4.14
N VAL A 13 25.68 -26.60 -3.15
CA VAL A 13 25.84 -25.50 -2.18
C VAL A 13 26.35 -24.24 -2.84
N GLY A 14 27.38 -24.34 -3.68
CA GLY A 14 27.90 -23.19 -4.43
C GLY A 14 26.81 -22.57 -5.32
N GLU A 15 26.11 -23.42 -6.09
CA GLU A 15 25.02 -22.99 -6.97
C GLU A 15 23.90 -22.27 -6.22
N ALA A 16 23.55 -22.73 -5.01
CA ALA A 16 22.52 -22.07 -4.20
C ALA A 16 22.98 -20.72 -3.64
N LEU A 17 24.25 -20.60 -3.26
CA LEU A 17 24.80 -19.33 -2.79
C LEU A 17 24.87 -18.32 -3.94
N ASP A 18 25.38 -18.73 -5.09
CA ASP A 18 25.42 -17.91 -6.31
C ASP A 18 23.99 -17.44 -6.66
N ARG A 19 23.00 -18.34 -6.58
CA ARG A 19 21.60 -17.99 -6.87
C ARG A 19 21.00 -16.99 -5.87
N ILE A 20 21.35 -17.08 -4.58
CA ILE A 20 20.95 -16.09 -3.58
C ILE A 20 21.52 -14.72 -3.93
N GLU A 21 22.82 -14.64 -4.26
CA GLU A 21 23.48 -13.39 -4.61
C GLU A 21 22.89 -12.77 -5.89
N ASP A 22 22.63 -13.58 -6.90
CA ASP A 22 22.03 -13.12 -8.15
C ASP A 22 20.61 -12.59 -7.96
N ALA A 23 19.75 -13.34 -7.25
CA ALA A 23 18.39 -12.90 -6.96
C ALA A 23 18.34 -11.67 -6.05
N ALA A 24 19.24 -11.57 -5.06
CA ALA A 24 19.34 -10.39 -4.22
C ALA A 24 19.74 -9.14 -5.03
N ARG A 25 20.68 -9.29 -5.96
CA ARG A 25 21.11 -8.21 -6.86
C ARG A 25 19.98 -7.78 -7.79
N GLU A 26 19.28 -8.73 -8.40
CA GLU A 26 18.13 -8.48 -9.28
C GLU A 26 17.02 -7.73 -8.53
N LEU A 27 16.73 -8.15 -7.30
CA LEU A 27 15.72 -7.52 -6.44
C LEU A 27 16.20 -6.23 -5.75
N GLY A 28 17.45 -5.79 -5.92
CA GLY A 28 18.00 -4.64 -5.21
C GLY A 28 17.96 -4.78 -3.69
N VAL A 29 18.11 -6.00 -3.17
CA VAL A 29 18.12 -6.30 -1.74
C VAL A 29 19.47 -5.85 -1.13
N PRO A 30 19.47 -5.20 0.05
CA PRO A 30 20.70 -4.76 0.70
C PRO A 30 21.70 -5.89 0.97
N ALA A 31 22.99 -5.54 1.04
CA ALA A 31 24.06 -6.49 1.31
C ALA A 31 23.86 -7.20 2.65
N GLU A 32 23.43 -6.50 3.70
CA GLU A 32 23.19 -7.13 5.01
C GLU A 32 22.11 -8.21 4.93
N THR A 33 21.03 -7.97 4.19
CA THR A 33 19.96 -8.96 3.99
C THR A 33 20.44 -10.16 3.16
N THR A 34 21.34 -9.93 2.20
CA THR A 34 21.96 -11.01 1.42
C THR A 34 22.85 -11.88 2.31
N GLU A 35 23.64 -11.27 3.20
CA GLU A 35 24.43 -11.99 4.20
C GLU A 35 23.55 -12.80 5.14
N THR A 36 22.42 -12.23 5.60
CA THR A 36 21.41 -12.95 6.39
C THR A 36 20.84 -14.15 5.62
N ALA A 37 20.54 -14.01 4.32
CA ALA A 37 20.07 -15.11 3.48
C ALA A 37 21.09 -16.26 3.39
N VAL A 38 22.37 -15.93 3.20
CA VAL A 38 23.47 -16.91 3.18
C VAL A 38 23.62 -17.60 4.54
N ALA A 39 23.51 -16.85 5.64
CA ALA A 39 23.58 -17.41 7.00
C ALA A 39 22.41 -18.36 7.29
N VAL A 40 21.19 -17.97 6.90
CA VAL A 40 19.98 -18.82 6.98
C VAL A 40 20.17 -20.10 6.19
N PHE A 41 20.63 -20.02 4.94
CA PHE A 41 20.87 -21.18 4.09
C PHE A 41 21.87 -22.17 4.70
N ARG A 42 23.03 -21.66 5.16
CA ARG A 42 24.07 -22.50 5.78
C ARG A 42 23.56 -23.17 7.05
N ARG A 43 22.91 -22.42 7.95
CA ARG A 43 22.38 -22.94 9.21
C ARG A 43 21.29 -23.99 8.96
N HIS A 44 20.39 -23.75 8.01
CA HIS A 44 19.33 -24.68 7.65
C HIS A 44 19.90 -25.99 7.08
N ARG A 45 20.88 -25.87 6.18
CA ARG A 45 21.60 -27.03 5.62
C ARG A 45 22.28 -27.85 6.71
N ASP A 46 22.99 -27.23 7.63
CA ASP A 46 23.78 -27.95 8.63
C ASP A 46 22.90 -28.79 9.58
N GLN A 47 21.62 -28.44 9.74
CA GLN A 47 20.67 -29.21 10.53
C GLN A 47 20.10 -30.45 9.82
N ARG A 48 20.09 -30.49 8.49
CA ARG A 48 19.45 -31.61 7.74
C ARG A 48 20.25 -32.19 6.59
N GLY A 49 21.40 -31.66 6.21
CA GLY A 49 22.01 -31.94 4.91
C GLY A 49 21.15 -31.39 3.76
N VAL A 50 21.75 -31.08 2.61
CA VAL A 50 20.99 -30.63 1.42
C VAL A 50 20.11 -31.79 0.92
N HIS A 51 18.90 -31.96 1.46
CA HIS A 51 17.96 -32.97 0.98
C HIS A 51 17.14 -32.39 -0.17
N SER A 52 17.04 -33.14 -1.28
CA SER A 52 15.95 -33.23 -2.27
C SER A 52 15.32 -31.99 -2.93
N TYR A 53 15.73 -30.77 -2.62
CA TYR A 53 15.14 -29.57 -3.25
C TYR A 53 16.06 -29.05 -4.37
N ASP A 54 15.45 -28.51 -5.40
CA ASP A 54 16.17 -27.74 -6.42
C ASP A 54 16.82 -26.50 -5.79
N VAL A 55 17.89 -26.05 -6.44
CA VAL A 55 18.75 -24.96 -6.00
C VAL A 55 17.95 -23.67 -5.89
N GLU A 56 17.05 -23.45 -6.83
CA GLU A 56 16.20 -22.28 -6.99
C GLU A 56 15.25 -22.14 -5.81
N THR A 57 14.52 -23.20 -5.45
CA THR A 57 13.60 -23.20 -4.29
C THR A 57 14.33 -22.98 -2.97
N ALA A 58 15.52 -23.55 -2.81
CA ALA A 58 16.32 -23.36 -1.59
C ALA A 58 16.81 -21.92 -1.45
N ALA A 59 17.33 -21.34 -2.54
CA ALA A 59 17.76 -19.95 -2.59
C ALA A 59 16.59 -18.99 -2.34
N ALA A 60 15.47 -19.19 -3.03
CA ALA A 60 14.26 -18.38 -2.90
C ALA A 60 13.71 -18.35 -1.48
N ALA A 61 13.60 -19.52 -0.84
CA ALA A 61 13.10 -19.61 0.52
C ALA A 61 14.01 -18.90 1.53
N CYS A 62 15.34 -19.05 1.39
CA CYS A 62 16.29 -18.41 2.31
C CYS A 62 16.33 -16.90 2.12
N LEU A 63 16.32 -16.42 0.88
CA LEU A 63 16.25 -15.00 0.56
C LEU A 63 14.93 -14.39 1.04
N TYR A 64 13.80 -15.05 0.77
CA TYR A 64 12.50 -14.60 1.25
C TYR A 64 12.48 -14.48 2.78
N VAL A 65 12.96 -15.49 3.51
CA VAL A 65 13.05 -15.46 4.97
C VAL A 65 13.95 -14.33 5.45
N ALA A 66 15.10 -14.11 4.83
CA ALA A 66 16.00 -13.01 5.19
C ALA A 66 15.34 -11.64 5.00
N CYS A 67 14.65 -11.42 3.87
CA CYS A 67 13.86 -10.21 3.66
C CYS A 67 12.81 -10.01 4.76
N LYS A 68 12.17 -11.08 5.25
CA LYS A 68 11.22 -10.98 6.37
C LYS A 68 11.89 -10.60 7.69
N VAL A 69 13.06 -11.19 7.97
CA VAL A 69 13.83 -10.93 9.20
C VAL A 69 14.31 -9.48 9.23
N GLU A 70 14.85 -9.00 8.11
CA GLU A 70 15.43 -7.66 7.98
C GLU A 70 14.39 -6.59 7.60
N ARG A 71 13.09 -6.95 7.52
CA ARG A 71 11.98 -6.04 7.16
C ARG A 71 12.16 -5.37 5.79
N VAL A 72 12.76 -6.08 4.84
CA VAL A 72 12.87 -5.63 3.44
C VAL A 72 11.58 -6.01 2.71
N PRO A 73 10.79 -5.03 2.23
CA PRO A 73 9.49 -5.28 1.61
C PRO A 73 9.66 -5.94 0.25
N ARG A 74 9.57 -7.27 0.22
CA ARG A 74 9.48 -8.06 -1.02
C ARG A 74 8.29 -9.01 -0.94
N THR A 75 7.53 -9.04 -2.02
CA THR A 75 6.41 -9.96 -2.19
C THR A 75 6.94 -11.38 -2.45
N VAL A 76 6.02 -12.34 -2.52
CA VAL A 76 6.39 -13.72 -2.87
C VAL A 76 6.71 -13.81 -4.36
N ASP A 77 5.91 -13.13 -5.20
CA ASP A 77 5.97 -13.30 -6.63
C ASP A 77 7.21 -12.59 -7.21
N GLU A 78 7.66 -11.48 -6.63
CA GLU A 78 8.98 -10.88 -6.91
C GLU A 78 10.13 -11.87 -6.69
N VAL A 79 10.10 -12.61 -5.58
CA VAL A 79 11.14 -13.62 -5.32
C VAL A 79 11.03 -14.78 -6.30
N VAL A 80 9.80 -15.21 -6.62
CA VAL A 80 9.57 -16.25 -7.64
C VAL A 80 10.13 -15.84 -8.99
N ASP A 81 9.88 -14.61 -9.42
CA ASP A 81 10.35 -14.09 -10.71
C ASP A 81 11.87 -14.02 -10.75
N ALA A 82 12.49 -13.49 -9.68
CA ALA A 82 13.93 -13.38 -9.58
C ALA A 82 14.64 -14.74 -9.46
N THR A 83 14.01 -15.77 -8.90
CA THR A 83 14.64 -17.09 -8.67
C THR A 83 14.23 -18.17 -9.67
N GLY A 84 13.07 -18.05 -10.31
CA GLY A 84 12.45 -19.11 -11.12
C GLY A 84 11.86 -20.27 -10.29
N ALA A 85 11.67 -20.06 -8.99
CA ALA A 85 11.19 -21.12 -8.09
C ALA A 85 9.65 -21.28 -8.18
N ASP A 86 9.14 -22.47 -7.88
CA ASP A 86 7.68 -22.63 -7.74
C ASP A 86 7.17 -21.90 -6.49
N ARG A 87 6.15 -21.06 -6.67
CA ARG A 87 5.53 -20.25 -5.61
C ARG A 87 5.10 -21.06 -4.39
N THR A 88 4.48 -22.21 -4.60
CA THR A 88 3.97 -23.05 -3.51
C THR A 88 5.13 -23.71 -2.78
N GLN A 89 6.15 -24.15 -3.50
CA GLN A 89 7.36 -24.72 -2.93
C GLN A 89 8.16 -23.69 -2.13
N LEU A 90 8.33 -22.46 -2.65
CA LEU A 90 8.96 -21.35 -1.93
C LEU A 90 8.27 -21.13 -0.58
N LEU A 91 6.94 -20.93 -0.57
CA LEU A 91 6.19 -20.66 0.66
C LEU A 91 6.25 -21.81 1.66
N ARG A 92 6.10 -23.05 1.18
CA ARG A 92 6.21 -24.24 2.02
C ARG A 92 7.60 -24.32 2.64
N ARG A 93 8.64 -24.10 1.84
CA ARG A 93 10.03 -24.21 2.29
C ARG A 93 10.42 -23.08 3.22
N ALA A 94 9.97 -21.85 2.97
CA ALA A 94 10.17 -20.73 3.87
C ALA A 94 9.58 -21.03 5.27
N LYS A 95 8.39 -21.65 5.32
CA LYS A 95 7.77 -22.07 6.59
C LYS A 95 8.55 -23.19 7.29
N GLU A 96 9.11 -24.13 6.53
CA GLU A 96 9.98 -25.18 7.08
C GLU A 96 11.26 -24.56 7.68
N VAL A 97 11.93 -23.68 6.94
CA VAL A 97 13.15 -22.95 7.38
C VAL A 97 12.90 -22.16 8.66
N THR A 98 11.82 -21.38 8.73
CA THR A 98 11.53 -20.56 9.91
C THR A 98 11.23 -21.41 11.14
N SER A 99 10.44 -22.48 10.97
CA SER A 99 10.09 -23.41 12.05
C SER A 99 11.31 -24.17 12.57
N GLU A 100 12.21 -24.61 11.69
CA GLU A 100 13.38 -25.41 12.05
C GLU A 100 14.47 -24.56 12.72
N LEU A 101 14.66 -23.33 12.23
CA LEU A 101 15.64 -22.40 12.79
C LEU A 101 15.13 -21.63 14.01
N GLY A 102 13.83 -21.71 14.33
CA GLY A 102 13.19 -20.96 15.41
C GLY A 102 13.17 -19.46 15.14
N ILE A 103 13.01 -19.06 13.88
CA ILE A 103 12.96 -17.66 13.46
C ILE A 103 11.53 -17.15 13.68
N ASP A 104 11.39 -16.11 14.50
CA ASP A 104 10.12 -15.40 14.64
C ASP A 104 9.94 -14.37 13.52
N LEU A 105 8.84 -14.49 12.78
CA LEU A 105 8.45 -13.58 11.70
C LEU A 105 7.27 -12.67 12.08
N SER A 106 6.89 -12.61 13.36
CA SER A 106 5.79 -11.77 13.83
C SER A 106 5.90 -10.30 13.40
N GLY A 107 7.11 -9.76 13.35
CA GLY A 107 7.41 -8.38 12.90
C GLY A 107 7.16 -8.10 11.42
N PHE A 108 6.79 -9.11 10.63
CA PHE A 108 6.50 -8.97 9.20
C PHE A 108 5.04 -8.62 8.88
N ALA A 109 4.16 -8.63 9.89
CA ALA A 109 2.76 -8.25 9.69
C ALA A 109 2.57 -6.75 9.39
N ASP A 110 3.61 -5.94 9.59
CA ASP A 110 3.59 -4.50 9.43
C ASP A 110 3.57 -4.09 7.95
N ALA A 111 2.44 -3.52 7.53
CA ALA A 111 2.22 -3.05 6.17
C ALA A 111 2.98 -1.75 5.86
N SER A 112 3.36 -0.96 6.88
CA SER A 112 4.01 0.34 6.68
C SER A 112 5.36 0.23 5.97
N GLN A 113 6.04 -0.90 6.13
CA GLN A 113 7.33 -1.22 5.48
C GLN A 113 7.24 -1.19 3.94
N TYR A 114 6.06 -1.42 3.37
CA TYR A 114 5.88 -1.39 1.92
C TYR A 114 5.61 0.00 1.37
N VAL A 115 5.19 0.94 2.21
CA VAL A 115 4.69 2.25 1.76
C VAL A 115 5.76 3.05 1.07
N GLU A 116 6.96 3.12 1.66
CA GLU A 116 8.09 3.90 1.10
C GLU A 116 8.46 3.40 -0.30
N ARG A 117 8.71 2.09 -0.42
CA ARG A 117 9.01 1.48 -1.73
C ARG A 117 7.91 1.72 -2.76
N TYR A 118 6.65 1.56 -2.37
CA TYR A 118 5.54 1.73 -3.31
C TYR A 118 5.34 3.18 -3.70
N ALA A 119 5.58 4.11 -2.78
CA ALA A 119 5.57 5.54 -3.09
C ALA A 119 6.68 5.89 -4.08
N ASP A 120 7.90 5.38 -3.87
CA ASP A 120 9.04 5.60 -4.76
C ASP A 120 8.78 5.06 -6.17
N GLU A 121 8.31 3.81 -6.30
CA GLU A 121 8.03 3.18 -7.60
C GLU A 121 6.87 3.86 -8.37
N LEU A 122 6.00 4.56 -7.64
CA LEU A 122 4.86 5.30 -8.19
C LEU A 122 5.14 6.81 -8.34
N ASP A 123 6.37 7.26 -8.05
CA ASP A 123 6.77 8.67 -8.03
C ASP A 123 5.83 9.56 -7.17
N LEU A 124 5.36 9.03 -6.04
CA LEU A 124 4.44 9.74 -5.15
C LEU A 124 5.20 10.70 -4.22
N PRO A 125 4.65 11.88 -3.93
CA PRO A 125 5.26 12.84 -3.03
C PRO A 125 5.15 12.36 -1.57
N GLU A 126 6.14 12.72 -0.74
CA GLU A 126 6.20 12.29 0.67
C GLU A 126 4.92 12.54 1.47
N PRO A 127 4.18 13.67 1.33
CA PRO A 127 2.91 13.85 2.04
C PRO A 127 1.86 12.76 1.76
N VAL A 128 1.88 12.17 0.55
CA VAL A 128 0.98 11.05 0.20
C VAL A 128 1.46 9.75 0.85
N ALA A 129 2.77 9.52 0.91
CA ALA A 129 3.34 8.38 1.61
C ALA A 129 3.10 8.45 3.12
N GLU A 130 3.30 9.62 3.73
CA GLU A 130 2.99 9.90 5.14
C GLU A 130 1.52 9.64 5.43
N ARG A 131 0.63 10.16 4.57
CA ARG A 131 -0.80 9.90 4.70
C ARG A 131 -1.14 8.42 4.58
N ALA A 132 -0.51 7.68 3.68
CA ALA A 132 -0.73 6.24 3.57
C ALA A 132 -0.29 5.48 4.84
N ARG A 133 0.84 5.87 5.46
CA ARG A 133 1.28 5.31 6.76
C ARG A 133 0.28 5.62 7.87
N GLU A 134 -0.26 6.83 7.88
CA GLU A 134 -1.31 7.22 8.84
C GLU A 134 -2.58 6.38 8.68
N VAL A 135 -3.03 6.15 7.44
CA VAL A 135 -4.18 5.27 7.16
C VAL A 135 -3.96 3.87 7.71
N ILE A 136 -2.75 3.31 7.54
CA ILE A 136 -2.38 2.00 8.09
C ILE A 136 -2.49 2.02 9.63
N ALA A 137 -1.85 2.99 10.29
CA ALA A 137 -1.84 3.11 11.74
C ALA A 137 -3.25 3.22 12.33
N ARG A 138 -4.08 4.11 11.76
CA ARG A 138 -5.49 4.28 12.16
C ARG A 138 -6.30 2.98 12.07
N CYS A 139 -6.06 2.17 11.05
CA CYS A 139 -6.77 0.91 10.87
C CYS A 139 -6.20 -0.25 11.72
N GLU A 140 -4.92 -0.20 12.07
CA GLU A 140 -4.31 -1.10 13.05
C GLU A 140 -4.85 -0.84 14.45
N GLU A 141 -4.98 0.43 14.84
CA GLU A 141 -5.63 0.85 16.09
C GLU A 141 -7.10 0.40 16.16
N ALA A 142 -7.81 0.45 15.02
CA ALA A 142 -9.17 -0.08 14.91
C ALA A 142 -9.25 -1.62 14.91
N GLY A 143 -8.11 -2.33 14.92
CA GLY A 143 -8.04 -3.78 15.00
C GLY A 143 -8.45 -4.52 13.72
N ILE A 144 -8.58 -3.82 12.59
CA ILE A 144 -9.04 -4.43 11.34
C ILE A 144 -7.92 -4.95 10.45
N ALA A 145 -6.64 -4.67 10.73
CA ALA A 145 -5.53 -5.10 9.87
C ALA A 145 -5.23 -6.61 9.94
N GLY A 146 -5.61 -7.28 11.04
CA GLY A 146 -5.23 -8.66 11.34
C GLY A 146 -5.66 -9.69 10.28
N GLY A 147 -4.76 -10.62 9.94
CA GLY A 147 -5.01 -11.73 9.02
C GLY A 147 -5.04 -11.36 7.53
N LYS A 148 -4.69 -10.11 7.19
CA LYS A 148 -4.66 -9.59 5.82
C LYS A 148 -3.22 -9.56 5.30
N SER A 149 -3.05 -9.61 3.98
CA SER A 149 -1.71 -9.48 3.36
C SER A 149 -1.17 -8.07 3.60
N PRO A 150 0.01 -7.90 4.22
CA PRO A 150 0.60 -6.58 4.47
C PRO A 150 0.84 -5.77 3.18
N SER A 151 1.32 -6.43 2.12
CA SER A 151 1.51 -5.81 0.80
C SER A 151 0.20 -5.22 0.24
N GLY A 152 -0.86 -6.04 0.21
CA GLY A 152 -2.16 -5.58 -0.30
C GLY A 152 -2.83 -4.54 0.58
N TRP A 153 -2.54 -4.55 1.89
CA TRP A 153 -3.02 -3.55 2.84
C TRP A 153 -2.34 -2.19 2.61
N ALA A 154 -1.01 -2.19 2.43
CA ALA A 154 -0.23 -1.01 2.10
C ALA A 154 -0.64 -0.41 0.75
N ALA A 155 -0.83 -1.25 -0.27
CA ALA A 155 -1.31 -0.81 -1.58
C ALA A 155 -2.67 -0.11 -1.50
N ALA A 156 -3.60 -0.66 -0.72
CA ALA A 156 -4.90 -0.02 -0.50
C ALA A 156 -4.80 1.31 0.26
N ALA A 157 -3.86 1.42 1.21
CA ALA A 157 -3.61 2.66 1.94
C ALA A 157 -3.03 3.75 1.03
N ILE A 158 -2.08 3.40 0.15
CA ILE A 158 -1.56 4.29 -0.90
C ILE A 158 -2.69 4.74 -1.83
N TYR A 159 -3.51 3.81 -2.30
CA TYR A 159 -4.65 4.17 -3.14
C TYR A 159 -5.63 5.11 -2.42
N ASN A 160 -5.86 4.92 -1.12
CA ASN A 160 -6.66 5.83 -0.30
C ASN A 160 -6.04 7.23 -0.24
N ALA A 161 -4.74 7.32 0.04
CA ALA A 161 -4.02 8.59 0.12
C ALA A 161 -3.99 9.33 -1.23
N CYS A 162 -3.71 8.64 -2.33
CA CYS A 162 -3.76 9.24 -3.67
C CYS A 162 -5.16 9.78 -3.99
N VAL A 163 -6.23 9.08 -3.60
CA VAL A 163 -7.60 9.58 -3.81
C VAL A 163 -7.87 10.84 -3.01
N GLU A 164 -7.40 10.94 -1.77
CA GLU A 164 -7.55 12.16 -0.95
C GLU A 164 -6.74 13.33 -1.52
N ALA A 165 -5.57 13.04 -2.07
CA ALA A 165 -4.68 14.03 -2.70
C ALA A 165 -5.04 14.36 -4.17
N ASP A 166 -6.17 13.86 -4.68
CA ASP A 166 -6.59 14.00 -6.08
C ASP A 166 -5.51 13.60 -7.09
N MET A 167 -4.70 12.59 -6.73
CA MET A 167 -3.64 12.02 -7.56
C MET A 167 -4.13 10.75 -8.25
N ASP A 168 -3.90 10.70 -9.56
CA ASP A 168 -4.19 9.52 -10.37
C ASP A 168 -3.11 8.45 -10.16
N VAL A 169 -3.53 7.28 -9.71
CA VAL A 169 -2.71 6.07 -9.67
C VAL A 169 -3.37 5.00 -10.52
N ARG A 170 -2.59 4.39 -11.42
CA ARG A 170 -3.08 3.28 -12.25
C ARG A 170 -3.30 2.07 -11.35
N GLN A 171 -4.53 1.55 -11.37
CA GLN A 171 -4.86 0.36 -10.58
C GLN A 171 -4.01 -0.85 -11.00
N ASP A 172 -3.73 -1.00 -12.29
CA ASP A 172 -2.91 -2.12 -12.81
C ASP A 172 -1.49 -2.07 -12.25
N THR A 173 -0.85 -0.90 -12.30
CA THR A 173 0.49 -0.69 -11.73
C THR A 173 0.52 -1.04 -10.24
N LEU A 174 -0.49 -0.59 -9.49
CA LEU A 174 -0.57 -0.85 -8.06
C LEU A 174 -0.83 -2.33 -7.75
N THR A 175 -1.61 -3.05 -8.58
CA THR A 175 -1.84 -4.49 -8.42
C THR A 175 -0.62 -5.33 -8.75
N GLU A 176 0.11 -4.94 -9.80
CA GLU A 176 1.38 -5.57 -10.20
C GLU A 176 2.42 -5.36 -9.09
N LEU A 177 2.63 -4.13 -8.66
CA LEU A 177 3.60 -3.79 -7.62
C LEU A 177 3.34 -4.48 -6.26
N ALA A 178 2.07 -4.68 -5.93
CA ALA A 178 1.67 -5.29 -4.66
C ALA A 178 1.43 -6.81 -4.74
N ASP A 179 1.51 -7.40 -5.93
CA ASP A 179 1.18 -8.81 -6.21
C ASP A 179 -0.16 -9.24 -5.61
N VAL A 180 -1.18 -8.44 -5.88
CA VAL A 180 -2.55 -8.71 -5.45
C VAL A 180 -3.55 -8.35 -6.54
N THR A 181 -4.72 -8.98 -6.49
CA THR A 181 -5.79 -8.67 -7.44
C THR A 181 -6.42 -7.29 -7.19
N HIS A 182 -7.03 -6.70 -8.23
CA HIS A 182 -7.85 -5.50 -8.09
C HIS A 182 -8.94 -5.64 -7.00
N VAL A 183 -9.52 -6.84 -6.87
CA VAL A 183 -10.57 -7.10 -5.88
C VAL A 183 -10.00 -7.04 -4.47
N THR A 184 -8.78 -7.53 -4.26
CA THR A 184 -8.08 -7.43 -2.98
C THR A 184 -7.93 -5.98 -2.57
N ILE A 185 -7.31 -5.13 -3.43
CA ILE A 185 -7.11 -3.71 -3.15
C ILE A 185 -8.45 -3.02 -2.90
N ARG A 186 -9.45 -3.25 -3.74
CA ARG A 186 -10.79 -2.64 -3.60
C ARG A 186 -11.44 -2.98 -2.26
N ASN A 187 -11.35 -4.24 -1.81
CA ASN A 187 -11.96 -4.66 -0.55
C ASN A 187 -11.23 -4.02 0.63
N ARG A 188 -9.90 -4.03 0.65
CA ARG A 188 -9.10 -3.40 1.71
C ARG A 188 -9.33 -1.88 1.75
N TYR A 189 -9.39 -1.24 0.58
CA TYR A 189 -9.67 0.19 0.43
C TYR A 189 -11.00 0.58 1.09
N LYS A 190 -12.06 -0.21 0.87
CA LYS A 190 -13.39 0.06 1.45
C LYS A 190 -13.37 -0.02 2.97
N GLU A 191 -12.76 -1.08 3.51
CA GLU A 191 -12.64 -1.27 4.96
C GLU A 191 -11.84 -0.15 5.61
N GLN A 192 -10.71 0.25 5.01
CA GLN A 192 -9.93 1.40 5.48
C GLN A 192 -10.76 2.68 5.43
N ARG A 193 -11.51 2.89 4.34
CA ARG A 193 -12.34 4.09 4.17
C ARG A 193 -13.47 4.19 5.19
N GLU A 194 -14.05 3.07 5.61
CA GLU A 194 -15.06 3.01 6.68
C GLU A 194 -14.46 3.51 8.01
N VAL A 195 -13.29 2.97 8.41
CA VAL A 195 -12.59 3.40 9.63
C VAL A 195 -12.23 4.89 9.60
N LEU A 196 -11.71 5.38 8.47
CA LEU A 196 -11.33 6.79 8.34
C LEU A 196 -12.52 7.74 8.55
N ARG A 197 -13.72 7.37 8.05
CA ARG A 197 -14.93 8.16 8.24
C ARG A 197 -15.47 8.10 9.66
N GLU A 198 -15.36 6.94 10.31
CA GLU A 198 -15.76 6.80 11.71
C GLU A 198 -14.87 7.62 12.65
N GLN A 199 -13.57 7.65 12.38
CA GLN A 199 -12.59 8.38 13.22
C GLN A 199 -12.53 9.89 12.92
N ASN A 200 -12.75 10.29 11.67
CA ASN A 200 -12.74 11.68 11.24
C ASN A 200 -13.96 12.00 10.35
N PRO A 201 -15.17 12.06 10.93
CA PRO A 201 -16.38 12.39 10.18
C PRO A 201 -16.34 13.83 9.66
N PRO A 202 -17.03 14.13 8.54
CA PRO A 202 -17.12 15.50 8.06
C PRO A 202 -17.81 16.41 9.11
N PRO A 203 -17.38 17.67 9.24
CA PRO A 203 -18.00 18.65 10.13
C PRO A 203 -19.48 18.92 9.83
N GLU A 204 -20.22 19.40 10.83
CA GLU A 204 -21.65 19.71 10.73
C GLU A 204 -21.97 20.97 9.91
N THR A 205 -20.97 21.74 9.46
CA THR A 205 -21.19 22.94 8.64
C THR A 205 -20.39 22.87 7.34
N ALA A 206 -20.97 23.37 6.25
CA ALA A 206 -20.34 23.29 4.94
C ALA A 206 -19.02 24.07 4.90
N VAL A 207 -18.93 25.20 5.60
CA VAL A 207 -17.71 26.02 5.68
C VAL A 207 -16.60 25.28 6.40
N ALA A 208 -16.88 24.63 7.55
CA ALA A 208 -15.87 23.84 8.24
C ALA A 208 -15.49 22.58 7.44
N ALA A 209 -16.44 21.99 6.72
CA ALA A 209 -16.17 20.86 5.84
C ALA A 209 -15.23 21.22 4.68
N VAL A 210 -15.18 22.48 4.21
CA VAL A 210 -14.16 22.92 3.25
C VAL A 210 -12.75 22.74 3.82
N ASP A 211 -12.51 23.20 5.06
CA ASP A 211 -11.18 23.06 5.70
C ASP A 211 -10.82 21.59 5.92
N TRP A 212 -11.80 20.78 6.34
CA TRP A 212 -11.65 19.34 6.49
C TRP A 212 -11.23 18.65 5.18
N TYR A 213 -11.83 19.04 4.06
CA TYR A 213 -11.44 18.53 2.74
C TYR A 213 -10.03 18.99 2.33
N CYS A 214 -9.70 20.25 2.60
CA CYS A 214 -8.41 20.86 2.25
C CYS A 214 -7.22 20.31 3.06
N GLU A 215 -7.44 19.52 4.12
CA GLU A 215 -6.37 18.87 4.88
C GLU A 215 -5.48 17.97 3.99
N HIS A 216 -6.10 17.29 3.02
CA HIS A 216 -5.40 16.37 2.11
C HIS A 216 -5.61 16.68 0.63
N LEU A 217 -6.61 17.49 0.26
CA LEU A 217 -6.76 17.94 -1.12
C LEU A 217 -5.67 18.95 -1.50
N PRO A 218 -5.21 18.96 -2.76
CA PRO A 218 -4.29 19.98 -3.29
C PRO A 218 -5.03 21.29 -3.60
N ALA A 219 -5.92 21.75 -2.72
CA ALA A 219 -6.65 22.98 -2.88
C ALA A 219 -5.78 24.16 -2.41
N SER A 220 -5.51 25.12 -3.31
CA SER A 220 -4.86 26.37 -2.91
C SER A 220 -5.72 27.15 -1.91
N GLU A 221 -5.08 27.98 -1.08
CA GLU A 221 -5.77 28.89 -0.15
C GLU A 221 -6.83 29.74 -0.88
N TYR A 222 -6.53 30.20 -2.10
CA TYR A 222 -7.48 30.93 -2.95
C TYR A 222 -8.73 30.10 -3.31
N VAL A 223 -8.56 28.82 -3.67
CA VAL A 223 -9.68 27.92 -3.99
C VAL A 223 -10.51 27.66 -2.74
N ALA A 224 -9.88 27.42 -1.59
CA ALA A 224 -10.57 27.22 -0.32
C ALA A 224 -11.38 28.46 0.10
N SER A 225 -10.79 29.66 0.04
CA SER A 225 -11.49 30.90 0.36
C SER A 225 -12.65 31.17 -0.61
N SER A 226 -12.43 30.98 -1.92
CA SER A 226 -13.48 31.14 -2.94
C SER A 226 -14.64 30.15 -2.73
N ALA A 227 -14.35 28.92 -2.29
CA ALA A 227 -15.38 27.94 -1.95
C ALA A 227 -16.21 28.40 -0.74
N LYS A 228 -15.58 28.96 0.29
CA LYS A 228 -16.30 29.50 1.46
C LYS A 228 -17.13 30.73 1.10
N GLU A 229 -16.65 31.60 0.22
CA GLU A 229 -17.40 32.75 -0.29
C GLU A 229 -18.64 32.31 -1.08
N LEU A 230 -18.51 31.27 -1.92
CA LEU A 230 -19.65 30.67 -2.62
C LEU A 230 -20.72 30.14 -1.66
N LEU A 231 -20.29 29.43 -0.61
CA LEU A 231 -21.21 28.94 0.42
C LEU A 231 -21.90 30.11 1.15
N ALA A 232 -21.16 31.16 1.52
CA ALA A 232 -21.72 32.32 2.17
C ALA A 232 -22.72 33.09 1.28
N ALA A 233 -22.50 33.13 -0.04
CA ALA A 233 -23.43 33.76 -0.98
C ALA A 233 -24.70 32.92 -1.21
N ALA A 234 -24.59 31.60 -1.09
CA ALA A 234 -25.72 30.66 -1.19
C ALA A 234 -26.55 30.59 0.10
N ASP A 235 -26.00 31.07 1.22
CA ASP A 235 -26.67 31.08 2.51
C ASP A 235 -27.98 31.89 2.45
N GLY A 236 -29.07 31.29 2.91
CA GLY A 236 -30.42 31.82 2.84
C GLY A 236 -31.19 31.52 1.54
N ALA A 237 -30.52 31.15 0.45
CA ALA A 237 -31.19 30.64 -0.76
C ALA A 237 -31.34 29.12 -0.73
N TYR A 238 -30.40 28.43 -0.09
CA TYR A 238 -30.35 26.97 0.02
C TYR A 238 -30.13 26.54 1.47
N ASP A 239 -30.59 25.33 1.81
CA ASP A 239 -30.30 24.69 3.11
C ASP A 239 -28.91 24.04 3.04
N LEU A 240 -27.91 24.75 3.55
CA LEU A 240 -26.51 24.29 3.57
C LEU A 240 -26.24 23.27 4.67
N ASP A 241 -27.16 23.13 5.63
CA ASP A 241 -27.09 22.13 6.70
C ASP A 241 -27.58 20.76 6.18
N GLU A 242 -28.34 20.74 5.08
CA GLU A 242 -28.71 19.51 4.36
C GLU A 242 -27.53 18.95 3.54
N ASP A 243 -26.77 18.04 4.17
CA ASP A 243 -25.53 17.41 3.66
C ASP A 243 -24.38 18.42 3.48
N PRO A 244 -23.79 18.89 4.59
CA PRO A 244 -22.76 19.94 4.59
C PRO A 244 -21.51 19.52 3.80
N ALA A 245 -21.18 18.23 3.81
CA ALA A 245 -20.05 17.68 3.09
C ALA A 245 -20.26 17.76 1.57
N ALA A 246 -21.45 17.43 1.07
CA ALA A 246 -21.75 17.56 -0.36
C ALA A 246 -21.74 19.03 -0.82
N TRP A 247 -22.19 19.97 0.01
CA TRP A 247 -22.09 21.40 -0.26
C TRP A 247 -20.63 21.89 -0.31
N ALA A 248 -19.81 21.50 0.67
CA ALA A 248 -18.39 21.81 0.67
C ALA A 248 -17.67 21.25 -0.57
N ALA A 249 -17.93 19.98 -0.90
CA ALA A 249 -17.37 19.33 -2.07
C ALA A 249 -17.80 20.01 -3.38
N ALA A 250 -19.07 20.42 -3.48
CA ALA A 250 -19.58 21.18 -4.63
C ALA A 250 -18.91 22.56 -4.74
N ALA A 251 -18.78 23.27 -3.63
CA ALA A 251 -18.14 24.59 -3.60
C ALA A 251 -16.66 24.51 -4.01
N LEU A 252 -15.91 23.54 -3.48
CA LEU A 252 -14.52 23.27 -3.88
C LEU A 252 -14.41 22.93 -5.37
N ARG A 253 -15.36 22.16 -5.91
CA ARG A 253 -15.41 21.83 -7.34
C ARG A 253 -15.60 23.06 -8.21
N VAL A 254 -16.57 23.91 -7.86
CA VAL A 254 -16.89 25.14 -8.61
C VAL A 254 -15.73 26.13 -8.51
N ALA A 255 -15.21 26.37 -7.30
CA ALA A 255 -14.07 27.24 -7.06
C ALA A 255 -12.82 26.78 -7.82
N GLY A 256 -12.47 25.48 -7.74
CA GLY A 256 -11.34 24.91 -8.47
C GLY A 256 -11.48 25.06 -9.99
N LYS A 257 -12.68 24.80 -10.53
CA LYS A 257 -12.98 25.00 -11.96
C LYS A 257 -12.82 26.47 -12.38
N ARG A 258 -13.32 27.42 -11.57
CA ARG A 258 -13.18 28.87 -11.82
C ARG A 258 -11.72 29.33 -11.76
N ALA A 259 -10.91 28.73 -10.88
CA ALA A 259 -9.50 29.03 -10.71
C ALA A 259 -8.56 28.33 -11.73
N GLY A 260 -9.09 27.46 -12.59
CA GLY A 260 -8.27 26.65 -13.51
C GLY A 260 -7.54 25.47 -12.85
N ALA A 261 -7.90 25.13 -11.62
CA ALA A 261 -7.36 24.02 -10.83
C ALA A 261 -8.51 23.07 -10.42
N ALA A 262 -9.11 22.41 -11.41
CA ALA A 262 -10.29 21.58 -11.20
C ALA A 262 -9.96 20.34 -10.35
N ILE A 263 -10.74 20.13 -9.29
CA ILE A 263 -10.61 18.97 -8.41
C ILE A 263 -11.46 17.81 -8.93
N GLY A 264 -10.88 16.62 -8.95
CA GLY A 264 -11.50 15.38 -9.39
C GLY A 264 -12.69 14.97 -8.54
N MET A 265 -13.74 14.47 -9.20
CA MET A 265 -14.96 14.01 -8.53
C MET A 265 -14.69 12.90 -7.51
N LYS A 266 -13.68 12.06 -7.77
CA LYS A 266 -13.33 10.94 -6.89
C LYS A 266 -12.78 11.44 -5.56
N ALA A 267 -11.90 12.44 -5.58
CA ALA A 267 -11.32 13.04 -4.38
C ALA A 267 -12.35 13.81 -3.54
N LEU A 268 -13.34 14.41 -4.20
CA LEU A 268 -14.43 15.11 -3.52
C LEU A 268 -15.45 14.16 -2.87
N LYS A 269 -15.90 13.13 -3.60
CA LYS A 269 -16.98 12.26 -3.11
C LYS A 269 -16.52 11.20 -2.12
N THR A 270 -15.26 10.78 -2.22
CA THR A 270 -14.77 9.60 -1.50
C THR A 270 -14.61 9.83 -0.01
N PRO A 271 -13.98 10.91 0.48
CA PRO A 271 -13.73 11.09 1.91
C PRO A 271 -15.01 11.04 2.73
N ALA A 272 -15.99 11.88 2.44
CA ALA A 272 -17.28 11.91 3.16
C ALA A 272 -18.29 10.85 2.69
N GLY A 273 -18.06 10.18 1.55
CA GLY A 273 -18.99 9.18 1.02
C GLY A 273 -20.21 9.75 0.30
N CYS A 274 -20.14 11.00 -0.15
CA CYS A 274 -21.19 11.66 -0.91
C CYS A 274 -21.44 10.97 -2.27
N SER A 275 -22.64 11.14 -2.82
CA SER A 275 -22.94 10.71 -4.18
C SER A 275 -22.45 11.73 -5.21
N SER A 276 -21.98 11.26 -6.38
CA SER A 276 -21.55 12.18 -7.45
C SER A 276 -22.71 13.06 -7.95
N SER A 277 -23.95 12.54 -7.89
CA SER A 277 -25.16 13.28 -8.24
C SER A 277 -25.44 14.43 -7.27
N ALA A 278 -25.34 14.18 -5.96
CA ALA A 278 -25.55 15.21 -4.95
C ALA A 278 -24.56 16.38 -5.08
N ILE A 279 -23.30 16.07 -5.39
CA ILE A 279 -22.27 17.08 -5.64
C ILE A 279 -22.55 17.86 -6.93
N HIS A 280 -22.97 17.18 -8.00
CA HIS A 280 -23.28 17.86 -9.28
C HIS A 280 -24.49 18.79 -9.17
N GLU A 281 -25.55 18.36 -8.49
CA GLU A 281 -26.75 19.17 -8.25
C GLU A 281 -26.40 20.47 -7.52
N ARG A 282 -25.76 20.36 -6.35
CA ARG A 282 -25.30 21.51 -5.55
C ARG A 282 -24.30 22.38 -6.29
N ALA A 283 -23.43 21.79 -7.12
CA ALA A 283 -22.50 22.58 -7.94
C ALA A 283 -23.24 23.42 -8.98
N SER A 284 -24.33 22.91 -9.56
CA SER A 284 -25.19 23.68 -10.46
C SER A 284 -25.90 24.82 -9.73
N ASP A 285 -26.36 24.59 -8.49
CA ASP A 285 -26.96 25.61 -7.64
C ASP A 285 -25.95 26.74 -7.35
N LEU A 286 -24.73 26.40 -6.94
CA LEU A 286 -23.65 27.37 -6.67
C LEU A 286 -23.16 28.11 -7.93
N GLU A 287 -23.30 27.54 -9.12
CA GLU A 287 -22.99 28.24 -10.37
C GLU A 287 -24.04 29.31 -10.71
N SER A 288 -25.23 29.27 -10.09
CA SER A 288 -26.34 30.21 -10.30
C SER A 288 -26.38 31.38 -9.31
N VAL A 289 -25.60 31.29 -8.23
CA VAL A 289 -25.37 32.34 -7.22
C VAL A 289 -24.27 33.30 -7.70
#